data_AF-A0A0D2Q9H5-F1
#
_entry.id   AF-A0A0D2Q9H5-F1
#
_cell.length_a   1.000
_cell.length_b   1.000
_cell.length_c   1.000
_cell.angle_alpha   90.00
_cell.angle_beta   90.00
_cell.angle_gamma   90.00
#
_symmetry.space_group_name_H-M   'P 1'
#
loop_
_entity.id
_entity.type
_entity.pdbx_description
1 polymer ?
#
loop_
_entity_poly.entity_id
_entity_poly.type
_entity_poly.pdbx_seq_one_letter_code
_entity_poly.pdbx_strand_id
1 'polypeptide(L)'
;MSITGMSEQWVAARIKQKGDSKYIPWRSLKDAILTHLDVRKRLDVFALSIYGLVVFPKALGYVDEAVTNLFDRLDKKVTLIPVIFTETFRSLSACRRTGDGRFIECAQLLLAWFYSHFWKVDKVSYRVFFENYSPLKEIVATPRRDDISEEKWMVILQNLQEEDVEWRAPWLLPDEILYMCGNFNWVPLLGVCGAIGYAPLLVLRQYRSRQFIPATQGIANCEFSYKDDGYKKKIQKMSSAWKQTRRMRGLAVGPMITPKYNELWGKRINDNIPKIEETKQRKKQRAKRAEKEGKKERKKEKEKEKGKFKVLRFQAQLLMSCTSHCPRKERRKWTRSDSREIPVSKKNQCSIQHPK
;
A
#
# COMPACT_ATOMS: atom_id res chain seq x y z
N MET A 1 -8.71 -4.91 -24.98
CA MET A 1 -9.09 -5.28 -23.60
C MET A 1 -9.62 -6.71 -23.58
N SER A 2 -8.84 -7.63 -23.05
CA SER A 2 -9.32 -8.94 -22.59
C SER A 2 -9.58 -8.86 -21.08
N ILE A 3 -10.48 -9.69 -20.55
CA ILE A 3 -10.55 -9.95 -19.11
C ILE A 3 -10.44 -11.46 -18.98
N THR A 4 -9.47 -11.96 -18.20
CA THR A 4 -9.39 -13.39 -17.90
C THR A 4 -10.75 -13.94 -17.45
N GLY A 5 -11.26 -14.92 -18.21
CA GLY A 5 -12.52 -15.58 -17.93
C GLY A 5 -13.76 -15.02 -18.64
N MET A 6 -13.68 -13.90 -19.36
CA MET A 6 -14.82 -13.30 -20.10
C MET A 6 -14.61 -13.36 -21.61
N SER A 7 -15.72 -13.45 -22.37
CA SER A 7 -15.66 -13.35 -23.83
C SER A 7 -15.41 -11.89 -24.28
N GLU A 8 -14.76 -11.72 -25.42
CA GLU A 8 -14.50 -10.38 -25.99
C GLU A 8 -15.79 -9.60 -26.24
N GLN A 9 -16.86 -10.28 -26.68
CA GLN A 9 -18.19 -9.69 -26.87
C GLN A 9 -18.78 -9.18 -25.54
N TRP A 10 -18.62 -9.94 -24.44
CA TRP A 10 -19.09 -9.51 -23.12
C TRP A 10 -18.39 -8.23 -22.66
N VAL A 11 -17.08 -8.17 -22.90
CA VAL A 11 -16.21 -7.03 -22.56
C VAL A 11 -16.58 -5.81 -23.40
N ALA A 12 -16.67 -5.96 -24.73
CA ALA A 12 -17.02 -4.89 -25.65
C ALA A 12 -18.37 -4.24 -25.32
N ALA A 13 -19.37 -5.04 -24.93
CA ALA A 13 -20.70 -4.54 -24.55
C ALA A 13 -20.73 -3.69 -23.27
N ARG A 14 -19.68 -3.75 -22.43
CA ARG A 14 -19.68 -3.18 -21.06
C ARG A 14 -18.58 -2.15 -20.82
N ILE A 15 -17.61 -2.04 -21.72
CA ILE A 15 -16.58 -1.02 -21.67
C ILE A 15 -17.21 0.36 -21.84
N LYS A 16 -16.78 1.31 -21.02
CA LYS A 16 -17.03 2.74 -21.20
C LYS A 16 -15.73 3.46 -21.48
N GLN A 17 -15.72 4.29 -22.51
CA GLN A 17 -14.59 5.18 -22.79
C GLN A 17 -14.82 6.53 -22.10
N LYS A 18 -13.79 7.05 -21.43
CA LYS A 18 -13.80 8.39 -20.85
C LYS A 18 -12.43 9.04 -20.98
N GLY A 19 -12.31 10.01 -21.88
CA GLY A 19 -11.01 10.54 -22.31
C GLY A 19 -10.18 9.44 -22.99
N ASP A 20 -8.88 9.38 -22.66
CA ASP A 20 -7.92 8.43 -23.25
C ASP A 20 -8.01 7.01 -22.66
N SER A 21 -8.95 6.74 -21.76
CA SER A 21 -8.98 5.49 -20.99
C SER A 21 -10.32 4.78 -21.10
N LYS A 22 -10.24 3.45 -21.18
CA LYS A 22 -11.38 2.53 -21.18
C LYS A 22 -11.56 1.93 -19.79
N TYR A 23 -12.81 1.76 -19.39
CA TYR A 23 -13.18 1.39 -18.05
C TYR A 23 -14.27 0.32 -18.04
N ILE A 24 -14.21 -0.58 -17.05
CA ILE A 24 -15.30 -1.53 -16.77
C ILE A 24 -15.97 -1.13 -15.45
N PRO A 25 -17.30 -0.95 -15.43
CA PRO A 25 -18.03 -0.70 -14.18
C PRO A 25 -17.97 -1.89 -13.24
N TRP A 26 -17.77 -1.65 -11.93
CA TRP A 26 -17.83 -2.71 -10.93
C TRP A 26 -19.15 -3.47 -10.95
N ARG A 27 -20.29 -2.80 -11.20
CA ARG A 27 -21.59 -3.49 -11.27
C ARG A 27 -21.54 -4.65 -12.26
N SER A 28 -20.95 -4.41 -13.43
CA SER A 28 -20.73 -5.44 -14.44
C SER A 28 -19.85 -6.58 -13.95
N LEU A 29 -18.74 -6.28 -13.27
CA LEU A 29 -17.83 -7.29 -12.70
C LEU A 29 -18.51 -8.09 -11.58
N LYS A 30 -19.28 -7.42 -10.71
CA LYS A 30 -20.05 -8.05 -9.65
C LYS A 30 -21.08 -9.02 -10.21
N ASP A 31 -21.83 -8.60 -11.22
CA ASP A 31 -22.83 -9.45 -11.86
C ASP A 31 -22.14 -10.67 -12.48
N ALA A 32 -20.99 -10.48 -13.16
CA ALA A 32 -20.15 -11.57 -13.64
C ALA A 32 -19.72 -12.52 -12.52
N ILE A 33 -19.26 -12.02 -11.37
CA ILE A 33 -18.85 -12.87 -10.23
C ILE A 33 -20.03 -13.68 -9.69
N LEU A 34 -21.25 -13.17 -9.76
CA LEU A 34 -22.45 -13.84 -9.25
C LEU A 34 -23.01 -14.88 -10.23
N THR A 35 -22.91 -14.62 -11.55
CA THR A 35 -23.54 -15.47 -12.58
C THR A 35 -22.59 -16.48 -13.22
N HIS A 36 -21.28 -16.30 -13.09
CA HIS A 36 -20.31 -17.17 -13.75
C HIS A 36 -20.30 -18.58 -13.10
N LEU A 37 -20.45 -19.64 -13.90
CA LEU A 37 -20.55 -21.02 -13.41
C LEU A 37 -19.20 -21.57 -12.89
N ASP A 38 -18.09 -21.18 -13.52
CA ASP A 38 -16.74 -21.56 -13.11
C ASP A 38 -16.26 -20.76 -11.88
N VAL A 39 -15.98 -21.46 -10.79
CA VAL A 39 -15.49 -20.87 -9.52
C VAL A 39 -14.17 -20.14 -9.69
N ARG A 40 -13.24 -20.65 -10.50
CA ARG A 40 -11.92 -20.04 -10.69
C ARG A 40 -12.05 -18.69 -11.38
N LYS A 41 -12.83 -18.62 -12.46
CA LYS A 41 -13.10 -17.37 -13.17
C LYS A 41 -13.80 -16.33 -12.28
N ARG A 42 -14.69 -16.76 -11.37
CA ARG A 42 -15.27 -15.86 -10.36
C ARG A 42 -14.20 -15.25 -9.46
N LEU A 43 -13.25 -16.07 -8.98
CA LEU A 43 -12.14 -15.62 -8.14
C LEU A 43 -11.20 -14.68 -8.90
N ASP A 44 -10.91 -14.95 -10.16
CA ASP A 44 -10.05 -14.09 -10.99
C ASP A 44 -10.68 -12.71 -11.21
N VAL A 45 -11.98 -12.65 -11.54
CA VAL A 45 -12.71 -11.39 -11.69
C VAL A 45 -12.82 -10.63 -10.36
N PHE A 46 -12.99 -11.37 -9.26
CA PHE A 46 -12.98 -10.79 -7.92
C PHE A 46 -11.62 -10.19 -7.56
N ALA A 47 -10.52 -10.91 -7.83
CA ALA A 47 -9.17 -10.43 -7.62
C ALA A 47 -8.85 -9.20 -8.49
N LEU A 48 -9.19 -9.24 -9.79
CA LEU A 48 -9.09 -8.08 -10.69
C LEU A 48 -9.82 -6.87 -10.11
N SER A 49 -10.99 -7.09 -9.50
CA SER A 49 -11.77 -6.00 -8.89
C SER A 49 -11.08 -5.42 -7.66
N ILE A 50 -10.41 -6.23 -6.83
CA ILE A 50 -9.55 -5.72 -5.75
C ILE A 50 -8.42 -4.87 -6.33
N TYR A 51 -7.72 -5.36 -7.36
CA TYR A 51 -6.62 -4.61 -7.98
C TYR A 51 -7.08 -3.29 -8.59
N GLY A 52 -8.19 -3.29 -9.34
CA GLY A 52 -8.68 -2.09 -10.02
C GLY A 52 -9.38 -1.08 -9.11
N LEU A 53 -10.02 -1.52 -8.03
CA LEU A 53 -10.85 -0.65 -7.18
C LEU A 53 -10.19 -0.27 -5.85
N VAL A 54 -9.20 -1.04 -5.40
CA VAL A 54 -8.51 -0.81 -4.13
C VAL A 54 -7.03 -0.52 -4.36
N VAL A 55 -6.33 -1.31 -5.18
CA VAL A 55 -4.88 -1.18 -5.33
C VAL A 55 -4.48 -0.04 -6.26
N PHE A 56 -5.15 0.07 -7.41
CA PHE A 56 -4.89 1.07 -8.45
C PHE A 56 -6.16 1.87 -8.80
N PRO A 57 -6.79 2.57 -7.83
CA PRO A 57 -8.09 3.18 -8.06
C PRO A 57 -7.95 4.47 -8.87
N LYS A 58 -8.29 4.41 -10.16
CA LYS A 58 -8.26 5.57 -11.07
C LYS A 58 -9.60 6.29 -11.19
N ALA A 59 -10.71 5.54 -11.13
CA ALA A 59 -12.06 6.09 -11.22
C ALA A 59 -13.02 5.34 -10.31
N LEU A 60 -13.85 6.08 -9.56
CA LEU A 60 -14.70 5.51 -8.53
C LEU A 60 -15.70 4.48 -9.09
N GLY A 61 -15.58 3.23 -8.66
CA GLY A 61 -16.47 2.15 -9.06
C GLY A 61 -16.20 1.61 -10.47
N TYR A 62 -15.02 1.90 -11.03
CA TYR A 62 -14.57 1.45 -12.34
C TYR A 62 -13.16 0.87 -12.29
N VAL A 63 -12.92 -0.18 -13.06
CA VAL A 63 -11.60 -0.76 -13.28
C VAL A 63 -11.04 -0.25 -14.61
N ASP A 64 -9.81 0.25 -14.60
CA ASP A 64 -9.13 0.78 -15.78
C ASP A 64 -8.53 -0.34 -16.66
N GLU A 65 -8.47 -0.10 -17.97
CA GLU A 65 -7.88 -1.03 -18.94
C GLU A 65 -6.43 -1.37 -18.67
N ALA A 66 -5.62 -0.41 -18.24
CA ALA A 66 -4.23 -0.68 -17.94
C ALA A 66 -4.09 -1.63 -16.74
N VAL A 67 -5.01 -1.57 -15.76
CA VAL A 67 -5.05 -2.50 -14.62
C VAL A 67 -5.50 -3.89 -15.05
N THR A 68 -6.47 -3.97 -15.97
CA THR A 68 -6.91 -5.26 -16.52
C THR A 68 -5.79 -5.94 -17.29
N ASN A 69 -5.12 -5.21 -18.18
CA ASN A 69 -3.97 -5.71 -18.94
C ASN A 69 -2.80 -6.11 -18.02
N LEU A 70 -2.60 -5.38 -16.91
CA LEU A 70 -1.62 -5.73 -15.89
C LEU A 70 -1.99 -7.02 -15.16
N PHE A 71 -3.26 -7.19 -14.81
CA PHE A 71 -3.77 -8.37 -14.14
C PHE A 71 -3.63 -9.63 -15.01
N ASP A 72 -3.94 -9.55 -16.30
CA ASP A 72 -3.75 -10.67 -17.25
C ASP A 72 -2.28 -11.12 -17.35
N ARG A 73 -1.32 -10.28 -16.94
CA ARG A 73 0.11 -10.62 -16.90
C ARG A 73 0.52 -11.34 -15.61
N LEU A 74 -0.32 -11.36 -14.56
CA LEU A 74 -0.06 -12.11 -13.33
C LEU A 74 0.10 -13.60 -13.59
N ASP A 75 -0.74 -14.16 -14.46
CA ASP A 75 -0.68 -15.57 -14.86
C ASP A 75 0.68 -15.93 -15.50
N LYS A 76 1.41 -14.93 -15.99
CA LYS A 76 2.77 -15.05 -16.55
C LYS A 76 3.87 -14.86 -15.50
N LYS A 77 3.55 -15.05 -14.21
CA LYS A 77 4.47 -14.93 -13.06
C LYS A 77 5.09 -13.53 -12.90
N VAL A 78 4.41 -12.48 -13.39
CA VAL A 78 4.86 -11.09 -13.20
C VAL A 78 4.48 -10.63 -11.80
N THR A 79 5.45 -10.13 -11.03
CA THR A 79 5.20 -9.55 -9.71
C THR A 79 4.61 -8.13 -9.82
N LEU A 80 3.58 -7.84 -9.04
CA LEU A 80 2.97 -6.49 -8.97
C LEU A 80 3.65 -5.57 -7.96
N ILE A 81 4.55 -6.11 -7.14
CA ILE A 81 5.22 -5.34 -6.09
C ILE A 81 5.92 -4.08 -6.67
N PRO A 82 6.72 -4.17 -7.76
CA PRO A 82 7.34 -2.99 -8.37
C PRO A 82 6.32 -1.98 -8.88
N VAL A 83 5.16 -2.44 -9.38
CA VAL A 83 4.11 -1.58 -9.93
C VAL A 83 3.41 -0.81 -8.81
N ILE A 84 3.04 -1.50 -7.73
CA ILE A 84 2.46 -0.90 -6.52
C ILE A 84 3.41 0.16 -5.94
N PHE A 85 4.70 -0.17 -5.82
CA PHE A 85 5.70 0.80 -5.37
C PHE A 85 5.84 1.99 -6.31
N THR A 86 5.84 1.76 -7.62
CA THR A 86 5.93 2.85 -8.61
C THR A 86 4.81 3.84 -8.43
N GLU A 87 3.56 3.38 -8.43
CA GLU A 87 2.41 4.27 -8.32
C GLU A 87 2.38 4.94 -6.95
N THR A 88 2.68 4.21 -5.87
CA THR A 88 2.75 4.76 -4.51
C THR A 88 3.76 5.90 -4.42
N PHE A 89 4.99 5.70 -4.88
CA PHE A 89 6.03 6.73 -4.82
C PHE A 89 5.74 7.90 -5.73
N ARG A 90 5.17 7.68 -6.93
CA ARG A 90 4.73 8.76 -7.81
C ARG A 90 3.63 9.60 -7.15
N SER A 91 2.64 8.97 -6.54
CA SER A 91 1.55 9.66 -5.86
C SER A 91 2.06 10.48 -4.67
N LEU A 92 2.94 9.91 -3.84
CA LEU A 92 3.59 10.63 -2.74
C LEU A 92 4.47 11.78 -3.24
N SER A 93 5.24 11.56 -4.31
CA SER A 93 6.09 12.60 -4.90
C SER A 93 5.27 13.74 -5.49
N ALA A 94 4.13 13.44 -6.11
CA ALA A 94 3.17 14.43 -6.56
C ALA A 94 2.61 15.24 -5.38
N CYS A 95 2.13 14.57 -4.33
CA CYS A 95 1.62 15.23 -3.11
C CYS A 95 2.67 16.16 -2.49
N ARG A 96 3.94 15.72 -2.44
CA ARG A 96 5.05 16.52 -1.92
C ARG A 96 5.30 17.77 -2.78
N ARG A 97 5.34 17.63 -4.11
CA ARG A 97 5.62 18.76 -5.02
C ARG A 97 4.51 19.81 -5.02
N THR A 98 3.26 19.36 -5.02
CA THR A 98 2.13 20.29 -5.11
C THR A 98 1.79 20.92 -3.76
N GLY A 99 2.21 20.30 -2.64
CA GLY A 99 1.86 20.73 -1.27
C GLY A 99 0.36 20.64 -0.94
N ASP A 100 -0.43 20.22 -1.93
CA ASP A 100 -1.88 20.15 -2.00
C ASP A 100 -2.24 19.05 -3.01
N GLY A 101 -2.93 18.01 -2.58
CA GLY A 101 -3.16 16.82 -3.41
C GLY A 101 -3.70 15.67 -2.60
N ARG A 102 -4.34 14.72 -3.28
CA ARG A 102 -4.81 13.48 -2.67
C ARG A 102 -3.88 12.36 -3.10
N PHE A 103 -3.51 11.52 -2.15
CA PHE A 103 -2.94 10.22 -2.47
C PHE A 103 -4.01 9.41 -3.21
N ILE A 104 -3.69 8.92 -4.41
CA ILE A 104 -4.64 8.27 -5.32
C ILE A 104 -4.50 6.75 -5.26
N GLU A 105 -3.42 6.22 -4.71
CA GLU A 105 -3.16 4.77 -4.70
C GLU A 105 -3.76 4.07 -3.47
N CYS A 106 -3.34 2.82 -3.25
CA CYS A 106 -3.79 1.96 -2.15
C CYS A 106 -3.44 2.52 -0.76
N ALA A 107 -4.26 3.44 -0.25
CA ALA A 107 -4.08 4.05 1.07
C ALA A 107 -4.08 3.00 2.19
N GLN A 108 -4.77 1.87 1.98
CA GLN A 108 -4.81 0.76 2.93
C GLN A 108 -3.46 0.08 3.08
N LEU A 109 -2.68 -0.06 1.99
CA LEU A 109 -1.32 -0.62 2.08
C LEU A 109 -0.38 0.34 2.81
N LEU A 110 -0.51 1.65 2.55
CA LEU A 110 0.27 2.65 3.28
C LEU A 110 -0.10 2.69 4.76
N LEU A 111 -1.39 2.56 5.07
CA LEU A 111 -1.89 2.49 6.44
C LEU A 111 -1.43 1.22 7.15
N ALA A 112 -1.46 0.07 6.46
CA ALA A 112 -0.90 -1.19 6.95
C ALA A 112 0.58 -1.05 7.29
N TRP A 113 1.36 -0.43 6.39
CA TRP A 113 2.77 -0.12 6.64
C TRP A 113 2.95 0.85 7.81
N PHE A 114 2.12 1.89 7.91
CA PHE A 114 2.19 2.87 8.99
C PHE A 114 1.95 2.20 10.35
N TYR A 115 0.87 1.44 10.50
CA TYR A 115 0.59 0.72 11.75
C TYR A 115 1.68 -0.28 12.10
N SER A 116 2.23 -1.00 11.12
CA SER A 116 3.26 -2.00 11.40
C SER A 116 4.58 -1.43 11.90
N HIS A 117 4.88 -0.15 11.61
CA HIS A 117 6.15 0.49 11.98
C HIS A 117 6.01 1.49 13.12
N PHE A 118 4.88 2.20 13.24
CA PHE A 118 4.69 3.23 14.27
C PHE A 118 3.86 2.75 15.46
N TRP A 119 3.13 1.63 15.32
CA TRP A 119 2.31 1.11 16.41
C TRP A 119 3.01 -0.09 17.04
N LYS A 120 3.70 0.14 18.16
CA LYS A 120 4.14 -0.93 19.07
C LYS A 120 2.89 -1.62 19.62
N VAL A 121 2.39 -2.63 18.91
CA VAL A 121 1.52 -3.63 19.53
C VAL A 121 2.36 -4.30 20.62
N ASP A 122 1.83 -4.38 21.84
CA ASP A 122 2.52 -5.06 22.94
C ASP A 122 3.05 -6.40 22.46
N LYS A 123 4.37 -6.51 22.51
CA LYS A 123 5.17 -7.45 21.74
C LYS A 123 4.74 -8.87 22.02
N VAL A 124 4.15 -9.52 21.02
CA VAL A 124 4.33 -10.96 20.84
C VAL A 124 4.92 -11.17 19.45
N SER A 125 6.21 -10.84 19.33
CA SER A 125 7.09 -11.03 18.17
C SER A 125 7.16 -12.47 17.64
N TYR A 126 6.48 -13.41 18.32
CA TYR A 126 6.40 -14.82 17.95
C TYR A 126 5.15 -15.17 17.13
N ARG A 127 4.19 -14.25 16.96
CA ARG A 127 2.93 -14.55 16.24
C ARG A 127 3.13 -14.98 14.78
N VAL A 128 4.21 -14.53 14.13
CA VAL A 128 4.56 -14.89 12.74
C VAL A 128 4.70 -16.41 12.55
N PHE A 129 5.05 -17.15 13.60
CA PHE A 129 5.22 -18.61 13.56
C PHE A 129 3.96 -19.41 13.91
N PHE A 130 2.82 -18.75 14.14
CA PHE A 130 1.56 -19.45 14.37
C PHE A 130 0.84 -19.69 13.05
N GLU A 131 0.37 -20.92 12.82
CA GLU A 131 -0.32 -21.32 11.58
C GLU A 131 -1.55 -20.45 11.24
N ASN A 132 -2.18 -19.87 12.26
CA ASN A 132 -3.39 -19.04 12.11
C ASN A 132 -3.12 -17.53 12.02
N TYR A 133 -1.86 -17.11 12.09
CA TYR A 133 -1.50 -15.70 12.04
C TYR A 133 -1.66 -15.11 10.63
N SER A 134 -2.30 -13.94 10.56
CA SER A 134 -2.41 -13.18 9.34
C SER A 134 -2.19 -11.71 9.67
N PRO A 135 -1.13 -11.07 9.13
CA PRO A 135 -0.89 -9.64 9.33
C PRO A 135 -2.10 -8.79 8.94
N LEU A 136 -2.84 -9.19 7.89
CA LEU A 136 -4.04 -8.49 7.47
C LEU A 136 -5.18 -8.60 8.48
N LYS A 137 -5.38 -9.79 9.11
CA LYS A 137 -6.40 -9.94 10.17
C LYS A 137 -6.06 -9.08 11.38
N GLU A 138 -4.77 -9.03 11.76
CA GLU A 138 -4.32 -8.18 12.86
C GLU A 138 -4.55 -6.71 12.54
N ILE A 139 -4.11 -6.21 11.39
CA ILE A 139 -4.31 -4.80 10.98
C ILE A 139 -5.79 -4.42 10.94
N VAL A 140 -6.68 -5.34 10.56
CA VAL A 140 -8.13 -5.11 10.57
C VAL A 140 -8.69 -5.09 11.99
N ALA A 141 -8.17 -5.93 12.89
CA ALA A 141 -8.60 -6.01 14.29
C ALA A 141 -8.01 -4.89 15.17
N THR A 142 -6.87 -4.31 14.79
CA THR A 142 -6.22 -3.22 15.53
C THR A 142 -7.16 -2.02 15.62
N PRO A 143 -7.51 -1.56 16.83
CA PRO A 143 -8.34 -0.38 17.01
C PRO A 143 -7.72 0.82 16.31
N ARG A 144 -8.49 1.44 15.43
CA ARG A 144 -8.05 2.66 14.76
C ARG A 144 -8.22 3.84 15.69
N ARG A 145 -7.18 4.66 15.82
CA ARG A 145 -7.28 5.96 16.50
C ARG A 145 -7.82 7.03 15.56
N ASP A 146 -9.03 6.78 15.06
CA ASP A 146 -9.73 7.68 14.14
C ASP A 146 -10.17 9.00 14.83
N ASP A 147 -10.00 9.10 16.15
CA ASP A 147 -10.32 10.23 17.02
C ASP A 147 -9.19 11.27 17.17
N ILE A 148 -7.99 10.99 16.65
CA ILE A 148 -6.85 11.91 16.71
C ILE A 148 -6.98 12.97 15.61
N SER A 149 -6.96 14.25 16.00
CA SER A 149 -7.00 15.37 15.05
C SER A 149 -5.71 15.48 14.23
N GLU A 150 -5.77 16.12 13.05
CA GLU A 150 -4.60 16.36 12.20
C GLU A 150 -3.48 17.09 12.97
N GLU A 151 -3.83 18.05 13.82
CA GLU A 151 -2.86 18.80 14.65
C GLU A 151 -2.14 17.91 15.64
N LYS A 152 -2.87 17.02 16.33
CA LYS A 152 -2.28 16.05 17.24
C LYS A 152 -1.36 15.08 16.50
N TRP A 153 -1.77 14.62 15.31
CA TRP A 153 -0.92 13.78 14.45
C TRP A 153 0.36 14.49 14.03
N MET A 154 0.30 15.76 13.65
CA MET A 154 1.51 16.53 13.32
C MET A 154 2.46 16.61 14.51
N VAL A 155 1.95 16.86 15.71
CA VAL A 155 2.76 16.89 16.94
C VAL A 155 3.38 15.52 17.21
N ILE A 156 2.62 14.43 17.10
CA ILE A 156 3.15 13.07 17.27
C ILE A 156 4.29 12.81 16.28
N LEU A 157 4.04 13.02 14.98
CA LEU A 157 5.01 12.73 13.93
C LEU A 157 6.27 13.60 14.01
N GLN A 158 6.15 14.84 14.47
CA GLN A 158 7.29 15.75 14.65
C GLN A 158 8.19 15.37 15.84
N ASN A 159 7.64 14.70 16.85
CA ASN A 159 8.36 14.34 18.07
C ASN A 159 8.80 12.86 18.10
N LEU A 160 8.56 12.10 17.03
CA LEU A 160 8.96 10.70 16.92
C LEU A 160 10.48 10.54 17.11
N GLN A 161 10.86 9.65 18.01
CA GLN A 161 12.23 9.22 18.20
C GLN A 161 12.52 7.93 17.43
N GLU A 162 13.80 7.57 17.36
CA GLU A 162 14.23 6.36 16.66
C GLU A 162 13.63 5.08 17.29
N GLU A 163 13.46 5.09 18.62
CA GLU A 163 12.96 3.98 19.43
C GLU A 163 11.44 3.79 19.33
N ASP A 164 10.74 4.80 18.82
CA ASP A 164 9.29 4.78 18.57
C ASP A 164 8.95 4.08 17.25
N VAL A 165 9.95 3.91 16.37
CA VAL A 165 9.77 3.27 15.07
C VAL A 165 10.29 1.84 15.11
N GLU A 166 9.40 0.89 14.90
CA GLU A 166 9.78 -0.47 14.57
C GLU A 166 10.25 -0.48 13.11
N TRP A 167 11.57 -0.42 12.91
CA TRP A 167 12.17 -0.32 11.57
C TRP A 167 11.94 -1.55 10.72
N ARG A 168 11.52 -2.66 11.30
CA ARG A 168 11.31 -3.92 10.60
C ARG A 168 9.87 -4.39 10.79
N ALA A 169 9.20 -4.70 9.68
CA ALA A 169 7.99 -5.53 9.74
C ALA A 169 8.34 -6.91 10.33
N PRO A 170 7.73 -7.34 11.46
CA PRO A 170 8.11 -8.58 12.15
C PRO A 170 8.09 -9.82 11.24
N TRP A 171 7.16 -9.85 10.29
CA TRP A 171 6.96 -10.93 9.32
C TRP A 171 7.89 -10.91 8.10
N LEU A 172 8.74 -9.89 7.95
CA LEU A 172 9.68 -9.79 6.83
C LEU A 172 11.06 -10.31 7.24
N LEU A 173 11.51 -11.39 6.61
CA LEU A 173 12.88 -11.93 6.71
C LEU A 173 13.55 -11.81 5.33
N PRO A 174 14.07 -10.63 4.95
CA PRO A 174 14.69 -10.48 3.65
C PRO A 174 16.16 -10.91 3.72
N ASP A 175 16.53 -11.90 2.90
CA ASP A 175 17.91 -12.39 2.80
C ASP A 175 18.77 -11.57 1.83
N GLU A 176 18.14 -10.94 0.82
CA GLU A 176 18.81 -10.18 -0.22
C GLU A 176 18.09 -8.88 -0.55
N ILE A 177 18.87 -7.83 -0.82
CA ILE A 177 18.42 -6.50 -1.20
C ILE A 177 18.79 -6.28 -2.66
N LEU A 178 17.80 -6.24 -3.55
CA LEU A 178 17.99 -5.68 -4.89
C LEU A 178 18.29 -4.19 -4.71
N TYR A 179 19.41 -3.69 -5.25
CA TYR A 179 19.78 -2.28 -5.07
C TYR A 179 20.19 -1.57 -6.37
N MET A 180 20.45 -2.33 -7.44
CA MET A 180 21.00 -1.78 -8.67
C MET A 180 20.44 -2.52 -9.90
N CYS A 181 20.25 -1.80 -11.00
CA CYS A 181 19.86 -2.37 -12.29
C CYS A 181 20.68 -1.74 -13.42
N GLY A 182 21.43 -2.55 -14.18
CA GLY A 182 22.32 -2.08 -15.24
C GLY A 182 23.26 -0.99 -14.73
N ASN A 183 23.22 0.18 -15.38
CA ASN A 183 24.04 1.34 -15.04
C ASN A 183 23.35 2.31 -14.05
N PHE A 184 22.18 1.97 -13.52
CA PHE A 184 21.50 2.78 -12.52
C PHE A 184 21.96 2.35 -11.12
N ASN A 185 22.47 3.29 -10.32
CA ASN A 185 22.82 3.07 -8.90
C ASN A 185 21.59 2.88 -7.98
N TRP A 186 20.42 2.61 -8.57
CA TRP A 186 19.12 2.43 -7.94
C TRP A 186 18.27 1.53 -8.83
N VAL A 187 17.06 1.21 -8.40
CA VAL A 187 16.10 0.35 -9.12
C VAL A 187 15.09 1.23 -9.87
N PRO A 188 15.09 1.26 -11.21
CA PRO A 188 14.06 1.96 -11.98
C PRO A 188 12.76 1.14 -11.97
N LEU A 189 11.71 1.63 -11.34
CA LEU A 189 10.43 0.93 -11.27
C LEU A 189 9.48 1.42 -12.37
N LEU A 190 8.77 0.47 -13.00
CA LEU A 190 7.77 0.72 -14.04
C LEU A 190 6.37 0.47 -13.48
N GLY A 191 5.49 1.45 -13.66
CA GLY A 191 4.12 1.49 -13.17
C GLY A 191 3.08 1.39 -14.30
N VAL A 192 1.83 1.61 -13.93
CA VAL A 192 0.67 1.72 -14.84
C VAL A 192 0.67 3.08 -15.56
N CYS A 193 1.07 4.15 -14.87
CA CYS A 193 0.98 5.52 -15.37
C CYS A 193 2.34 6.13 -15.75
N GLY A 194 3.44 5.48 -15.40
CA GLY A 194 4.79 5.95 -15.71
C GLY A 194 5.86 5.18 -14.94
N ALA A 195 7.02 5.80 -14.76
CA ALA A 195 8.14 5.21 -14.03
C ALA A 195 8.62 6.11 -12.87
N ILE A 196 9.38 5.54 -11.94
CA ILE A 196 10.11 6.27 -10.89
C ILE A 196 11.36 5.51 -10.45
N GLY A 197 12.39 6.23 -10.00
CA GLY A 197 13.57 5.62 -9.39
C GLY A 197 13.34 5.30 -7.91
N TYR A 198 13.63 4.08 -7.49
CA TYR A 198 13.63 3.67 -6.09
C TYR A 198 15.05 3.29 -5.67
N ALA A 199 15.55 3.87 -4.57
CA ALA A 199 16.84 3.53 -3.98
C ALA A 199 16.64 2.73 -2.67
N PRO A 200 16.58 1.39 -2.75
CA PRO A 200 16.48 0.48 -1.60
C PRO A 200 17.51 0.75 -0.51
N LEU A 201 18.72 1.20 -0.88
CA LEU A 201 19.79 1.51 0.06
C LEU A 201 19.47 2.69 1.00
N LEU A 202 18.41 3.47 0.75
CA LEU A 202 17.95 4.51 1.66
C LEU A 202 17.21 3.97 2.89
N VAL A 203 16.81 2.70 2.87
CA VAL A 203 15.97 2.08 3.90
C VAL A 203 16.58 0.77 4.42
N LEU A 204 17.91 0.66 4.47
CA LEU A 204 18.64 -0.55 4.88
C LEU A 204 18.29 -1.02 6.30
N ARG A 205 17.86 -0.10 7.17
CA ARG A 205 17.35 -0.44 8.51
C ARG A 205 16.19 -1.43 8.46
N GLN A 206 15.33 -1.35 7.43
CA GLN A 206 14.22 -2.28 7.22
C GLN A 206 14.69 -3.70 6.87
N TYR A 207 15.93 -3.83 6.42
CA TYR A 207 16.60 -5.08 6.05
C TYR A 207 17.62 -5.55 7.09
N ARG A 208 17.58 -5.02 8.32
CA ARG A 208 18.61 -5.27 9.37
C ARG A 208 20.04 -5.01 8.89
N SER A 209 20.21 -4.05 7.99
CA SER A 209 21.49 -3.74 7.38
C SER A 209 21.96 -2.37 7.81
N ARG A 210 23.28 -2.22 7.95
CA ARG A 210 23.90 -0.96 8.36
C ARG A 210 23.54 0.16 7.38
N GLN A 211 23.02 1.27 7.91
CA GLN A 211 22.60 2.42 7.14
C GLN A 211 23.78 3.37 6.86
N PHE A 212 24.04 3.59 5.57
CA PHE A 212 25.02 4.54 5.06
C PHE A 212 24.38 5.48 4.04
N ILE A 213 25.15 6.43 3.51
CA ILE A 213 24.70 7.36 2.47
C ILE A 213 24.84 6.67 1.10
N PRO A 214 23.74 6.32 0.41
CA PRO A 214 23.83 5.70 -0.90
C PRO A 214 24.02 6.73 -2.01
N ALA A 215 24.56 6.27 -3.15
CA ALA A 215 24.64 7.09 -4.36
C ALA A 215 23.25 7.27 -4.99
N THR A 216 22.64 8.45 -4.81
CA THR A 216 21.32 8.78 -5.36
C THR A 216 21.36 9.83 -6.48
N GLN A 217 22.55 10.15 -7.00
CA GLN A 217 22.70 11.18 -8.03
C GLN A 217 21.96 10.80 -9.31
N GLY A 218 21.00 11.62 -9.73
CA GLY A 218 20.21 11.39 -10.94
C GLY A 218 18.94 10.55 -10.73
N ILE A 219 18.62 10.12 -9.50
CA ILE A 219 17.37 9.39 -9.21
C ILE A 219 16.12 10.22 -9.59
N ALA A 220 16.18 11.54 -9.42
CA ALA A 220 15.10 12.45 -9.78
C ALA A 220 14.80 12.45 -11.29
N ASN A 221 15.81 12.17 -12.13
CA ASN A 221 15.66 12.12 -13.59
C ASN A 221 15.02 10.79 -14.06
N CYS A 222 14.79 9.86 -13.14
CA CYS A 222 14.21 8.55 -13.41
C CYS A 222 12.67 8.60 -13.49
N GLU A 223 12.05 9.65 -12.95
CA GLU A 223 10.60 9.81 -12.97
C GLU A 223 10.10 10.40 -14.30
N PHE A 224 9.13 9.75 -14.93
CA PHE A 224 8.46 10.26 -16.14
C PHE A 224 7.07 9.64 -16.30
N SER A 225 6.14 10.35 -16.94
CA SER A 225 4.82 9.84 -17.31
C SER A 225 4.85 9.17 -18.69
N TYR A 226 3.95 8.21 -18.95
CA TYR A 226 3.78 7.66 -20.29
C TYR A 226 3.16 8.65 -21.29
N LYS A 227 2.79 9.85 -20.82
CA LYS A 227 2.38 10.98 -21.67
C LYS A 227 3.57 11.85 -22.11
N ASP A 228 4.75 11.66 -21.54
CA ASP A 228 5.93 12.49 -21.83
C ASP A 228 6.58 12.07 -23.15
N ASP A 229 7.20 13.01 -23.85
CA ASP A 229 7.93 12.71 -25.08
C ASP A 229 9.10 11.75 -24.85
N GLY A 230 9.30 10.84 -25.81
CA GLY A 230 10.39 9.87 -25.76
C GLY A 230 10.25 8.78 -24.68
N TYR A 231 9.08 8.65 -24.01
CA TYR A 231 8.87 7.66 -22.94
C TYR A 231 9.21 6.23 -23.38
N LYS A 232 8.93 5.84 -24.63
CA LYS A 232 9.22 4.50 -25.16
C LYS A 232 10.71 4.15 -25.08
N LYS A 233 11.60 5.10 -25.42
CA LYS A 233 13.05 4.93 -25.32
C LYS A 233 13.50 4.81 -23.86
N LYS A 234 12.87 5.58 -22.95
CA LYS A 234 13.13 5.49 -21.51
C LYS A 234 12.72 4.12 -20.95
N ILE A 235 11.53 3.62 -21.32
CA ILE A 235 11.07 2.27 -20.96
C ILE A 235 12.04 1.21 -21.47
N GLN A 236 12.46 1.28 -22.74
CA GLN A 236 13.39 0.30 -23.31
C GLN A 236 14.72 0.29 -22.54
N LYS A 237 15.26 1.47 -22.20
CA LYS A 237 16.47 1.59 -21.37
C LYS A 237 16.29 0.93 -19.99
N MET A 238 15.17 1.17 -19.32
CA MET A 238 14.86 0.56 -18.03
C MET A 238 14.72 -0.95 -18.14
N SER A 239 13.92 -1.44 -19.08
CA SER A 239 13.72 -2.87 -19.34
C SER A 239 15.03 -3.60 -19.63
N SER A 240 15.95 -2.98 -20.37
CA SER A 240 17.30 -3.52 -20.58
C SER A 240 18.12 -3.56 -19.29
N ALA A 241 18.04 -2.52 -18.46
CA ALA A 241 18.73 -2.50 -17.16
C ALA A 241 18.23 -3.58 -16.20
N TRP A 242 16.94 -3.93 -16.24
CA TRP A 242 16.36 -5.03 -15.47
C TRP A 242 16.92 -6.41 -15.83
N LYS A 243 17.58 -6.57 -16.99
CA LYS A 243 18.29 -7.81 -17.34
C LYS A 243 19.59 -7.98 -16.54
N GLN A 244 20.07 -6.91 -15.89
CA GLN A 244 21.33 -6.89 -15.14
C GLN A 244 21.08 -6.38 -13.72
N THR A 245 20.45 -7.19 -12.88
CA THR A 245 20.19 -6.82 -11.48
C THR A 245 21.38 -7.14 -10.60
N ARG A 246 21.72 -6.25 -9.65
CA ARG A 246 22.64 -6.57 -8.55
C ARG A 246 21.92 -6.58 -7.22
N ARG A 247 22.26 -7.61 -6.43
CA ARG A 247 21.75 -7.84 -5.09
C ARG A 247 22.89 -7.88 -4.12
N MET A 248 22.62 -7.48 -2.89
CA MET A 248 23.55 -7.64 -1.78
C MET A 248 22.85 -8.38 -0.64
N ARG A 249 23.60 -9.19 0.09
CA ARG A 249 23.13 -9.69 1.39
C ARG A 249 23.21 -8.57 2.41
N GLY A 250 22.30 -8.62 3.38
CA GLY A 250 22.35 -7.69 4.49
C GLY A 250 23.63 -7.85 5.30
N LEU A 251 24.23 -6.74 5.73
CA LEU A 251 25.42 -6.72 6.58
C LEU A 251 25.12 -5.90 7.83
N ALA A 252 25.24 -6.55 8.99
CA ALA A 252 24.91 -5.97 10.30
C ALA A 252 26.14 -5.85 11.23
N VAL A 253 27.33 -5.60 10.65
CA VAL A 253 28.57 -5.49 11.43
C VAL A 253 28.77 -4.05 11.93
N GLY A 254 28.91 -3.89 13.26
CA GLY A 254 29.13 -2.61 13.91
C GLY A 254 27.85 -1.80 14.15
N PRO A 255 27.97 -0.49 14.47
CA PRO A 255 26.81 0.38 14.70
C PRO A 255 25.85 0.39 13.52
N MET A 256 24.53 0.28 13.79
CA MET A 256 23.48 0.18 12.78
C MET A 256 23.44 1.39 11.83
N ILE A 257 23.93 2.54 12.27
CA ILE A 257 23.96 3.78 11.49
C ILE A 257 25.39 4.30 11.46
N THR A 258 25.82 4.80 10.30
CA THR A 258 27.13 5.44 10.16
C THR A 258 27.09 6.89 10.66
N PRO A 259 28.16 7.42 11.29
CA PRO A 259 28.20 8.82 11.76
C PRO A 259 27.89 9.83 10.64
N LYS A 260 28.46 9.61 9.45
CA LYS A 260 28.18 10.45 8.26
C LYS A 260 26.70 10.47 7.89
N TYR A 261 25.99 9.34 8.03
CA TYR A 261 24.56 9.30 7.75
C TYR A 261 23.78 10.16 8.76
N ASN A 262 24.14 10.12 10.05
CA ASN A 262 23.52 10.98 11.07
C ASN A 262 23.71 12.47 10.76
N GLU A 263 24.92 12.86 10.36
CA GLU A 263 25.20 14.25 9.95
C GLU A 263 24.35 14.68 8.75
N LEU A 264 24.25 13.83 7.72
CA LEU A 264 23.44 14.11 6.53
C LEU A 264 21.95 14.16 6.87
N TRP A 265 21.47 13.27 7.74
CA TRP A 265 20.09 13.23 8.19
C TRP A 265 19.71 14.51 8.95
N GLY A 266 20.56 14.95 9.88
CA GLY A 266 20.36 16.20 10.62
C GLY A 266 20.24 17.41 9.70
N LYS A 267 21.04 17.49 8.63
CA LYS A 267 20.94 18.56 7.62
C LYS A 267 19.60 18.51 6.86
N ARG A 268 19.15 17.32 6.43
CA ARG A 268 17.89 17.17 5.68
C ARG A 268 16.63 17.50 6.46
N ILE A 269 16.61 17.23 7.76
CA ILE A 269 15.45 17.55 8.61
C ILE A 269 15.17 19.05 8.58
N ASN A 270 16.23 19.86 8.72
CA ASN A 270 16.11 21.32 8.77
C ASN A 270 15.59 21.92 7.46
N ASP A 271 15.86 21.29 6.32
CA ASP A 271 15.41 21.77 5.00
C ASP A 271 13.96 21.38 4.67
N ASN A 272 13.39 20.36 5.33
CA ASN A 272 12.09 19.75 4.94
C ASN A 272 10.95 19.96 5.94
N ILE A 273 11.19 20.46 7.16
CA ILE A 273 10.12 20.76 8.13
C ILE A 273 9.46 22.10 7.75
N PRO A 274 8.19 22.12 7.31
CA PRO A 274 7.46 23.38 7.15
C PRO A 274 7.23 23.99 8.52
N LYS A 275 7.49 25.28 8.69
CA LYS A 275 7.17 25.98 9.94
C LYS A 275 5.66 25.87 10.20
N ILE A 276 5.26 25.70 11.46
CA ILE A 276 3.84 25.53 11.85
C ILE A 276 2.96 26.67 11.29
N GLU A 277 3.52 27.87 11.15
CA GLU A 277 2.86 29.03 10.55
C GLU A 277 2.59 28.88 9.04
N GLU A 278 3.53 28.30 8.29
CA GLU A 278 3.35 27.96 6.87
C GLU A 278 2.24 26.90 6.72
N THR A 279 2.16 25.94 7.63
CA THR A 279 1.09 24.93 7.65
C THR A 279 -0.27 25.55 7.94
N LYS A 280 -0.36 26.53 8.86
CA LYS A 280 -1.59 27.31 9.12
C LYS A 280 -2.01 28.15 7.92
N GLN A 281 -1.06 28.78 7.22
CA GLN A 281 -1.34 29.53 5.99
C GLN A 281 -1.80 28.62 4.85
N ARG A 282 -1.15 27.46 4.68
CA ARG A 282 -1.59 26.42 3.73
C ARG A 282 -2.99 25.92 4.05
N LYS A 283 -3.35 25.73 5.34
CA LYS A 283 -4.74 25.40 5.76
C LYS A 283 -5.75 26.49 5.37
N LYS A 284 -5.41 27.76 5.58
CA LYS A 284 -6.26 28.89 5.14
C LYS A 284 -6.43 28.91 3.61
N GLN A 285 -5.36 28.63 2.86
CA GLN A 285 -5.44 28.48 1.40
C GLN A 285 -6.26 27.25 0.97
N ARG A 286 -6.15 26.12 1.68
CA ARG A 286 -6.98 24.92 1.46
C ARG A 286 -8.46 25.21 1.67
N ALA A 287 -8.84 25.89 2.75
CA ALA A 287 -10.22 26.28 3.00
C ALA A 287 -10.77 27.19 1.89
N LYS A 288 -9.97 28.19 1.45
CA LYS A 288 -10.33 29.09 0.34
C LYS A 288 -10.45 28.36 -1.01
N ARG A 289 -9.57 27.39 -1.29
CA ARG A 289 -9.63 26.55 -2.50
C ARG A 289 -10.82 25.60 -2.47
N ALA A 290 -11.06 24.92 -1.36
CA ALA A 290 -12.23 24.07 -1.15
C ALA A 290 -13.55 24.86 -1.24
N GLU A 291 -13.58 26.12 -0.83
CA GLU A 291 -14.76 26.98 -1.00
C GLU A 291 -14.97 27.39 -2.47
N LYS A 292 -13.89 27.70 -3.22
CA LYS A 292 -13.96 27.98 -4.66
C LYS A 292 -14.32 26.73 -5.48
N GLU A 293 -13.75 25.58 -5.12
CA GLU A 293 -14.07 24.28 -5.72
C GLU A 293 -15.46 23.82 -5.33
N GLY A 294 -15.91 24.05 -4.09
CA GLY A 294 -17.27 23.79 -3.61
C GLY A 294 -18.31 24.66 -4.31
N LYS A 295 -17.99 25.91 -4.69
CA LYS A 295 -18.86 26.76 -5.53
C LYS A 295 -18.90 26.28 -6.99
N LYS A 296 -17.81 25.71 -7.53
CA LYS A 296 -17.78 25.04 -8.86
C LYS A 296 -18.45 23.66 -8.82
N GLU A 297 -18.32 22.91 -7.73
CA GLU A 297 -18.96 21.62 -7.50
C GLU A 297 -20.46 21.82 -7.28
N ARG A 298 -20.94 22.81 -6.51
CA ARG A 298 -22.39 23.11 -6.40
C ARG A 298 -23.09 23.39 -7.74
N LYS A 299 -22.36 23.90 -8.75
CA LYS A 299 -22.87 24.01 -10.14
C LYS A 299 -22.89 22.67 -10.91
N LYS A 300 -22.08 21.68 -10.52
CA LYS A 300 -22.04 20.30 -11.07
C LYS A 300 -22.77 19.25 -10.21
N GLU A 301 -23.05 19.57 -8.95
CA GLU A 301 -23.58 18.68 -7.91
C GLU A 301 -25.11 18.63 -7.94
N LYS A 302 -25.76 19.57 -8.64
CA LYS A 302 -27.13 19.38 -9.15
C LYS A 302 -27.28 18.16 -10.08
N GLU A 303 -26.18 17.50 -10.49
CA GLU A 303 -26.21 16.21 -11.23
C GLU A 303 -25.50 15.02 -10.52
N LYS A 304 -24.79 15.19 -9.39
CA LYS A 304 -23.83 14.16 -8.91
C LYS A 304 -23.73 13.92 -7.41
N GLU A 305 -24.84 14.01 -6.68
CA GLU A 305 -24.83 13.77 -5.25
C GLU A 305 -25.21 12.31 -4.86
N LYS A 306 -24.36 11.31 -5.18
CA LYS A 306 -24.42 9.94 -4.59
C LYS A 306 -23.05 9.23 -4.47
N GLY A 307 -21.94 9.97 -4.42
CA GLY A 307 -20.58 9.40 -4.65
C GLY A 307 -19.63 9.36 -3.45
N LYS A 308 -19.62 10.38 -2.58
CA LYS A 308 -18.51 10.58 -1.62
C LYS A 308 -18.53 9.58 -0.44
N PHE A 309 -19.71 9.11 -0.02
CA PHE A 309 -19.86 8.07 1.02
C PHE A 309 -19.74 6.62 0.50
N LYS A 310 -19.51 6.42 -0.80
CA LYS A 310 -19.44 5.07 -1.39
C LYS A 310 -18.08 4.41 -1.21
N VAL A 311 -16.96 5.12 -1.21
CA VAL A 311 -15.62 4.48 -1.25
C VAL A 311 -15.37 3.59 -0.03
N LEU A 312 -15.56 4.13 1.18
CA LEU A 312 -15.39 3.39 2.44
C LEU A 312 -16.47 2.31 2.61
N ARG A 313 -17.73 2.60 2.25
CA ARG A 313 -18.83 1.63 2.32
C ARG A 313 -18.68 0.48 1.31
N PHE A 314 -18.10 0.76 0.15
CA PHE A 314 -17.86 -0.19 -0.93
C PHE A 314 -16.65 -1.07 -0.65
N GLN A 315 -15.57 -0.50 -0.08
CA GLN A 315 -14.45 -1.27 0.45
C GLN A 315 -14.88 -2.17 1.61
N ALA A 316 -15.73 -1.66 2.52
CA ALA A 316 -16.35 -2.46 3.57
C ALA A 316 -17.26 -3.58 3.00
N GLN A 317 -18.08 -3.30 1.98
CA GLN A 317 -18.90 -4.32 1.30
C GLN A 317 -18.07 -5.39 0.58
N LEU A 318 -16.95 -5.01 -0.04
CA LEU A 318 -16.04 -5.95 -0.70
C LEU A 318 -15.42 -6.92 0.33
N LEU A 319 -15.00 -6.40 1.49
CA LEU A 319 -14.49 -7.18 2.62
C LEU A 319 -15.57 -8.10 3.23
N MET A 320 -16.81 -7.62 3.37
CA MET A 320 -17.91 -8.42 3.90
C MET A 320 -18.36 -9.52 2.92
N SER A 321 -18.33 -9.28 1.61
CA SER A 321 -18.69 -10.29 0.59
C SER A 321 -17.76 -11.52 0.59
N CYS A 322 -16.50 -11.37 1.02
CA CYS A 322 -15.57 -12.50 1.18
C CYS A 322 -16.01 -13.48 2.27
N THR A 323 -16.68 -13.00 3.33
CA THR A 323 -17.07 -13.84 4.49
C THR A 323 -18.34 -14.66 4.25
N SER A 324 -19.20 -14.24 3.31
CA SER A 324 -20.48 -14.90 3.02
C SER A 324 -20.40 -16.00 1.96
N HIS A 325 -19.36 -15.99 1.11
CA HIS A 325 -19.21 -16.91 -0.03
C HIS A 325 -18.18 -18.04 0.17
N CYS A 326 -17.60 -18.17 1.36
CA CYS A 326 -16.75 -19.30 1.72
C CYS A 326 -17.63 -20.54 2.08
N PRO A 327 -17.46 -21.71 1.43
CA PRO A 327 -18.30 -22.89 1.63
C PRO A 327 -18.33 -23.35 3.10
N ARG A 328 -19.52 -23.71 3.60
CA ARG A 328 -19.75 -24.20 4.98
C ARG A 328 -18.82 -25.35 5.42
N LYS A 329 -18.24 -26.12 4.48
CA LYS A 329 -17.32 -27.23 4.76
C LYS A 329 -15.92 -26.78 5.22
N GLU A 330 -15.42 -25.61 4.80
CA GLU A 330 -14.17 -25.06 5.35
C GLU A 330 -14.37 -24.46 6.75
N ARG A 331 -15.58 -23.97 7.06
CA ARG A 331 -15.96 -23.46 8.39
C ARG A 331 -15.88 -24.53 9.50
N ARG A 332 -16.05 -25.82 9.16
CA ARG A 332 -15.98 -26.96 10.10
C ARG A 332 -14.56 -27.45 10.39
N LYS A 333 -13.56 -27.14 9.56
CA LYS A 333 -12.15 -27.37 9.91
C LYS A 333 -11.63 -26.34 10.91
N TRP A 334 -12.20 -25.12 10.91
CA TRP A 334 -11.84 -24.05 11.84
C TRP A 334 -12.52 -24.13 13.22
N THR A 335 -13.59 -24.91 13.37
CA THR A 335 -14.34 -25.03 14.64
C THR A 335 -14.06 -26.30 15.42
N ARG A 336 -13.32 -27.27 14.85
CA ARG A 336 -13.00 -28.55 15.53
C ARG A 336 -11.70 -28.51 16.35
N SER A 337 -10.94 -27.43 16.30
CA SER A 337 -9.72 -27.27 17.09
C SER A 337 -9.97 -26.71 18.50
N ASP A 338 -11.17 -26.19 18.79
CA ASP A 338 -11.50 -25.48 20.04
C ASP A 338 -12.48 -26.24 20.94
N SER A 339 -12.46 -27.57 20.94
CA SER A 339 -13.29 -28.36 21.85
C SER A 339 -12.56 -29.60 22.34
N ARG A 340 -11.47 -29.40 23.09
CA ARG A 340 -11.10 -30.31 24.17
C ARG A 340 -11.07 -29.51 25.46
N GLU A 341 -11.98 -29.89 26.34
CA GLU A 341 -12.30 -29.31 27.62
C GLU A 341 -11.08 -29.27 28.54
N ILE A 342 -10.87 -28.14 29.20
CA ILE A 342 -9.99 -27.99 30.36
C ILE A 342 -10.82 -28.44 31.56
N PRO A 343 -10.41 -29.47 32.33
CA PRO A 343 -11.13 -29.82 33.54
C PRO A 343 -10.86 -28.75 34.62
N VAL A 344 -11.93 -28.15 35.11
CA VAL A 344 -11.94 -27.34 36.33
C VAL A 344 -11.61 -28.25 37.51
N SER A 345 -10.44 -28.07 38.12
CA SER A 345 -10.17 -28.59 39.47
C SER A 345 -9.88 -27.45 40.45
N LYS A 346 -10.50 -27.62 41.61
CA LYS A 346 -10.74 -26.73 42.74
C LYS A 346 -9.47 -26.14 43.39
N LYS A 347 -9.68 -24.96 44.00
CA LYS A 347 -9.08 -24.44 45.25
C LYS A 347 -8.15 -25.42 45.99
N ASN A 348 -6.98 -24.94 46.41
CA ASN A 348 -6.62 -24.88 47.84
C ASN A 348 -5.34 -24.06 48.12
N GLN A 349 -5.48 -23.25 49.17
CA GLN A 349 -4.53 -22.66 50.11
C GLN A 349 -3.02 -22.89 49.92
N CYS A 350 -2.26 -21.80 49.95
CA CYS A 350 -0.86 -21.82 50.37
C CYS A 350 -0.69 -20.86 51.56
N SER A 351 -0.63 -21.45 52.74
CA SER A 351 -0.30 -20.85 54.03
C SER A 351 1.19 -20.59 54.11
N ILE A 352 1.57 -19.34 54.39
CA ILE A 352 2.95 -18.95 54.71
C ILE A 352 3.14 -19.16 56.22
N GLN A 353 3.98 -20.14 56.58
CA GLN A 353 4.57 -20.26 57.91
C GLN A 353 5.99 -19.68 57.86
N HIS A 354 6.27 -18.73 58.75
CA HIS A 354 7.63 -18.32 59.12
C HIS A 354 8.28 -19.38 60.01
N PRO A 355 9.62 -19.47 59.99
CA PRO A 355 10.36 -19.76 61.21
C PRO A 355 11.32 -18.61 61.57
N LYS A 356 11.62 -18.60 62.87
CA LYS A 356 12.39 -17.64 63.66
C LYS A 356 13.86 -17.52 63.26
#